data_AF-A0A0F9B8C3-F1
#
_entry.id   AF-A0A0F9B8C3-F1
#
_cell.length_a   1.000
_cell.length_b   1.000
_cell.length_c   1.000
_cell.angle_alpha   90.00
_cell.angle_beta   90.00
_cell.angle_gamma   90.00
#
_symmetry.space_group_name_H-M   'P 1'
#
loop_
_entity.id
_entity.type
_entity.pdbx_description
1 polymer ?
#
loop_
_entity_poly.entity_id
_entity_poly.type
_entity_poly.pdbx_seq_one_letter_code
_entity_poly.pdbx_strand_id
1 'polypeptide(L)'
;MQGKLFEDVPMNLELRLSVEDSPNSAGVAIDSIRCCKLALERGKGGILYSPDAYFMKHPPKQYEDGEAYKMTEDLIAGKRED
;
A
#
# COMPACT_ATOMS: atom_id res chain seq x y z
N MET A 1 -8.98 -18.19 10.03
CA MET A 1 -9.83 -17.10 10.58
C MET A 1 -11.06 -17.74 11.21
N GLN A 2 -11.48 -17.26 12.38
CA GLN A 2 -12.73 -17.70 13.04
C GLN A 2 -13.68 -16.50 13.10
N GLY A 3 -14.96 -16.73 12.89
CA GLY A 3 -15.97 -15.68 12.92
C GLY A 3 -17.34 -16.23 13.27
N LYS A 4 -18.34 -15.36 13.19
CA LYS A 4 -19.74 -15.69 13.41
C LYS A 4 -20.58 -15.17 12.27
N LEU A 5 -21.60 -15.92 11.89
CA LEU A 5 -22.62 -15.52 10.92
C LEU A 5 -23.82 -14.91 11.66
N PHE A 6 -24.90 -14.65 10.91
CA PHE A 6 -26.19 -14.27 11.45
C PHE A 6 -26.64 -15.27 12.54
N GLU A 7 -27.28 -14.76 13.59
CA GLU A 7 -27.68 -15.56 14.77
C GLU A 7 -26.52 -16.33 15.45
N ASP A 8 -25.33 -15.72 15.49
CA ASP A 8 -24.15 -16.24 16.20
C ASP A 8 -23.63 -17.61 15.71
N VAL A 9 -24.06 -18.08 14.54
CA VAL A 9 -23.63 -19.38 14.00
C VAL A 9 -22.11 -19.35 13.76
N PRO A 10 -21.32 -20.25 14.36
CA PRO A 10 -19.86 -20.23 14.26
C PRO A 10 -19.40 -20.57 12.84
N MET A 11 -18.36 -19.86 12.39
CA MET A 11 -17.74 -20.01 11.07
C MET A 11 -16.22 -20.16 11.23
N ASN A 12 -15.65 -21.07 10.43
CA ASN A 12 -14.20 -21.28 10.34
C ASN A 12 -13.74 -21.17 8.88
N LEU A 13 -12.60 -20.51 8.67
CA LEU A 13 -11.95 -20.37 7.37
C LEU A 13 -10.48 -20.78 7.48
N GLU A 14 -10.08 -21.76 6.67
CA GLU A 14 -8.71 -22.22 6.50
C GLU A 14 -8.27 -21.94 5.06
N LEU A 15 -7.07 -21.36 4.90
CA LEU A 15 -6.52 -20.95 3.62
C LEU A 15 -5.06 -21.39 3.55
N ARG A 16 -4.66 -21.91 2.39
CA ARG A 16 -3.25 -22.22 2.07
C ARG A 16 -2.84 -21.43 0.83
N LEU A 17 -1.78 -20.65 0.96
CA LEU A 17 -1.18 -19.86 -0.11
C LEU A 17 0.28 -20.26 -0.28
N SER A 18 0.72 -20.46 -1.52
CA SER A 18 2.12 -20.68 -1.88
C SER A 18 2.52 -19.63 -2.89
N VAL A 19 3.51 -18.82 -2.54
CA VAL A 19 3.99 -17.70 -3.37
C VAL A 19 5.51 -17.62 -3.25
N GLU A 20 6.12 -17.01 -4.26
CA GLU A 20 7.52 -16.61 -4.22
C GLU A 20 7.63 -15.26 -3.52
N ASP A 21 8.34 -15.19 -2.39
CA ASP A 21 8.37 -14.00 -1.54
C ASP A 21 9.06 -12.79 -2.21
N SER A 22 10.23 -13.02 -2.83
CA SER A 22 11.00 -11.93 -3.47
C SER A 22 10.25 -11.31 -4.65
N PRO A 23 9.69 -12.07 -5.61
CA PRO A 23 8.86 -11.51 -6.68
C PRO A 23 7.60 -10.82 -6.18
N ASN A 24 7.00 -11.28 -5.07
CA ASN A 24 5.79 -10.69 -4.49
C ASN A 24 6.01 -9.23 -4.05
N SER A 25 7.24 -8.87 -3.66
CA SER A 25 7.59 -7.50 -3.28
C SER A 25 8.32 -6.72 -4.38
N ALA A 26 8.82 -7.39 -5.42
CA ALA A 26 9.59 -6.74 -6.48
C ALA A 26 8.78 -5.68 -7.24
N GLY A 27 7.51 -5.94 -7.53
CA GLY A 27 6.62 -4.94 -8.17
C GLY A 27 6.43 -3.70 -7.31
N VAL A 28 6.19 -3.90 -6.01
CA VAL A 28 6.04 -2.82 -5.02
C VAL A 28 7.31 -1.99 -4.92
N ALA A 29 8.49 -2.63 -4.94
CA ALA A 29 9.77 -1.95 -4.92
C ALA A 29 10.02 -1.10 -6.18
N ILE A 30 9.68 -1.60 -7.36
CA ILE A 30 9.80 -0.86 -8.63
C ILE A 30 8.99 0.44 -8.56
N ASP A 31 7.73 0.37 -8.15
CA ASP A 31 6.86 1.55 -8.09
C ASP A 31 7.26 2.53 -6.98
N SER A 32 7.72 2.01 -5.83
CA SER A 32 8.28 2.84 -4.75
C SER A 32 9.50 3.66 -5.23
N ILE A 33 10.44 3.01 -5.92
CA ILE A 33 11.64 3.68 -6.47
C ILE A 33 11.25 4.75 -7.51
N ARG A 34 10.25 4.47 -8.35
CA ARG A 34 9.75 5.43 -9.34
C ARG A 34 9.09 6.64 -8.68
N CYS A 35 8.36 6.46 -7.59
CA CYS A 35 7.80 7.57 -6.80
C CYS A 35 8.92 8.42 -6.17
N CYS A 36 9.97 7.79 -5.62
CA CYS A 36 11.15 8.51 -5.14
C CYS A 36 11.84 9.32 -6.24
N LYS A 37 11.96 8.75 -7.45
CA LYS A 37 12.53 9.46 -8.60
C LYS A 37 11.68 10.66 -9.01
N LEU A 38 10.36 10.50 -9.04
CA LEU A 38 9.41 11.57 -9.34
C LEU A 38 9.51 12.72 -8.31
N ALA A 39 9.60 12.38 -7.01
CA ALA A 39 9.79 13.36 -5.95
C ALA A 39 11.10 14.14 -6.12
N LEU A 40 12.20 13.43 -6.43
CA LEU A 40 13.50 14.05 -6.70
C LEU A 40 13.43 15.04 -7.88
N GLU A 41 12.75 14.67 -8.97
CA GLU A 41 12.54 15.56 -10.13
C GLU A 41 11.71 16.79 -9.79
N ARG A 42 10.81 16.68 -8.80
CA ARG A 42 10.00 17.78 -8.28
C ARG A 42 10.69 18.56 -7.15
N GLY A 43 11.96 18.28 -6.85
CA GLY A 43 12.69 18.93 -5.76
C GLY A 43 12.12 18.65 -4.37
N LYS A 44 11.45 17.51 -4.19
CA LYS A 44 10.80 17.11 -2.94
C LYS A 44 11.66 16.12 -2.17
N GLY A 45 11.76 16.35 -0.87
CA GLY A 45 12.45 15.47 0.07
C GLY A 45 11.60 15.26 1.32
N GLY A 46 12.04 14.32 2.17
CA GLY A 46 11.25 13.86 3.30
C GLY A 46 10.40 12.64 2.94
N ILE A 47 9.37 12.38 3.75
CA ILE A 47 8.53 11.19 3.63
C ILE A 47 7.43 11.44 2.60
N LEU A 48 7.35 10.58 1.59
CA LEU A 48 6.25 10.56 0.63
C LEU A 48 5.08 9.79 1.22
N TYR A 49 4.21 10.48 1.98
CA TYR A 49 3.15 9.82 2.75
C TYR A 49 2.17 9.03 1.87
N SER A 50 1.94 9.48 0.63
CA SER A 50 1.04 8.80 -0.31
C SER A 50 1.53 7.40 -0.69
N PRO A 51 2.68 7.24 -1.37
CA PRO A 51 3.20 5.92 -1.74
C PRO A 51 3.62 5.10 -0.52
N ASP A 52 4.10 5.72 0.56
CA ASP A 52 4.49 4.98 1.77
C ASP A 52 3.29 4.28 2.42
N ALA A 53 2.15 4.97 2.53
CA ALA A 53 0.90 4.41 3.03
C ALA A 53 0.35 3.26 2.17
N TYR A 54 0.66 3.24 0.88
CA TYR A 54 0.15 2.21 -0.04
C TYR A 54 1.11 1.03 -0.20
N PHE A 55 2.42 1.25 -0.11
CA PHE A 55 3.44 0.24 -0.39
C PHE A 55 4.03 -0.40 0.86
N MET A 56 3.97 0.25 2.02
CA MET A 56 4.63 -0.21 3.24
C MET A 56 3.62 -0.77 4.25
N LYS A 57 4.01 -1.83 4.97
CA LYS A 57 3.18 -2.44 6.02
C LYS A 57 3.01 -1.54 7.26
N HIS A 58 3.98 -0.64 7.50
CA HIS A 58 4.04 0.20 8.69
C HIS A 58 4.36 1.65 8.32
N PRO A 59 3.44 2.32 7.61
CA PRO A 59 3.65 3.71 7.27
C PRO A 59 3.59 4.61 8.52
N PRO A 60 4.31 5.74 8.58
CA PRO A 60 4.22 6.70 9.67
C PRO A 60 2.82 7.32 9.83
N LYS A 61 2.02 7.32 8.75
CA LYS A 61 0.60 7.69 8.77
C LYS A 61 -0.20 6.56 8.12
N GLN A 62 -1.12 5.99 8.89
CA GLN A 62 -2.01 4.92 8.45
C GLN A 62 -3.19 5.50 7.69
N TYR A 63 -3.51 4.89 6.55
CA TYR A 63 -4.68 5.20 5.73
C TYR A 63 -5.34 3.88 5.33
N GLU A 64 -6.62 3.92 4.94
CA GLU A 64 -7.23 2.77 4.28
C GLU A 64 -6.59 2.54 2.91
N ASP A 65 -6.37 1.28 2.51
CA ASP A 65 -5.68 0.94 1.26
C ASP A 65 -6.27 1.65 0.02
N GLY A 66 -7.60 1.77 -0.05
CA GLY A 66 -8.29 2.45 -1.15
C GLY A 66 -8.09 3.96 -1.17
N GLU A 67 -7.86 4.58 -0.01
CA GLU A 67 -7.47 5.99 0.09
C GLU A 67 -6.00 6.14 -0.30
N ALA A 68 -5.10 5.36 0.30
CA ALA A 68 -3.66 5.37 0.01
C ALA A 68 -3.38 5.16 -1.50
N TYR A 69 -4.13 4.28 -2.16
CA TYR A 69 -4.09 4.11 -3.61
C TYR A 69 -4.40 5.41 -4.36
N LYS A 70 -5.53 6.05 -4.07
CA LYS A 70 -5.94 7.32 -4.72
C LYS A 70 -4.92 8.43 -4.48
N MET A 71 -4.41 8.52 -3.25
CA MET A 71 -3.39 9.52 -2.91
C MET A 71 -2.11 9.30 -3.72
N THR A 72 -1.69 8.04 -3.88
CA THR A 72 -0.53 7.66 -4.71
C THR A 72 -0.75 8.01 -6.18
N GLU A 73 -1.92 7.69 -6.74
CA GLU A 73 -2.28 8.05 -8.12
C GLU A 73 -2.33 9.57 -8.33
N ASP A 74 -2.88 10.33 -7.38
CA ASP A 74 -2.91 11.79 -7.44
C ASP A 74 -1.50 12.39 -7.34
N LEU A 75 -0.61 11.78 -6.55
CA LEU A 75 0.80 12.17 -6.50
C LEU A 75 1.47 11.92 -7.85
N ILE A 76 1.28 10.74 -8.44
CA ILE A 76 1.82 10.40 -9.77
C ILE A 76 1.30 11.39 -10.82
N ALA A 77 -0.01 11.69 -10.82
CA ALA A 77 -0.65 12.63 -11.73
C ALA A 77 -0.30 14.11 -11.49
N GLY A 78 0.43 14.43 -10.41
CA GLY A 78 0.80 15.80 -10.07
C GLY A 78 -0.36 16.65 -9.52
N LYS A 79 -1.45 16.01 -9.10
CA LYS A 79 -2.58 16.63 -8.38
C LYS A 79 -2.33 16.74 -6.88
N ARG A 80 -1.31 16.02 -6.39
CA ARG A 80 -0.89 15.96 -5.00
C ARG A 80 0.63 16.10 -4.89
N GLU A 81 1.05 16.55 -3.72
CA GLU A 81 2.38 17.10 -3.51
C GLU A 81 3.30 16.31 -2.57
N ASP A 82 2.84 15.30 -1.84
CA ASP A 82 3.43 14.90 -0.55
C ASP A 82 4.42 13.72 -0.56
#